data_AF-A0A365HFC9-F1
#
_entry.id   AF-A0A365HFC9-F1
#
_cell.length_a   1.000
_cell.length_b   1.000
_cell.length_c   1.000
_cell.angle_alpha   90.00
_cell.angle_beta   90.00
_cell.angle_gamma   90.00
#
_symmetry.space_group_name_H-M   'P 1'
#
loop_
_entity.id
_entity.type
_entity.pdbx_description
1 polymer ?
#
loop_
_entity_poly.entity_id
_entity_poly.type
_entity_poly.pdbx_seq_one_letter_code
_entity_poly.pdbx_strand_id
1 'polypeptide(L)'
;MILGPSPCNACTGTTSSHDPQCPWIADQTPPQRSSGGCGCILLSIAAAVALLGAIGTAAKNFLTGQPIRADVAITMEELPGVWQGDYLCQGVQRAMTLTVRRGAGGSTRVTADFAFYRGQYLSGQPLGISRQQGRYTDGTLTLRPVSWKKRATGFRMVGLDAKPVRERHLVMRGHVQDCGRFTVLKRRATGQ
;
A
#
# COMPACT_ATOMS: atom_id res chain seq x y z
N MET A 1 -9.53 21.77 -33.77
CA MET A 1 -9.20 20.33 -33.85
C MET A 1 -8.64 19.92 -32.50
N ILE A 2 -9.34 19.05 -31.79
CA ILE A 2 -8.97 18.55 -30.46
C ILE A 2 -8.19 17.25 -30.69
N LEU A 3 -6.91 17.23 -30.33
CA LEU A 3 -6.09 16.02 -30.36
C LEU A 3 -6.47 15.16 -29.15
N GLY A 4 -7.09 14.01 -29.40
CA GLY A 4 -7.34 12.99 -28.37
C GLY A 4 -6.05 12.28 -27.95
N PRO A 5 -6.04 11.59 -26.80
CA PRO A 5 -4.88 10.86 -26.32
C PRO A 5 -4.52 9.69 -27.26
N SER A 6 -3.30 9.71 -27.79
CA SER A 6 -2.76 8.64 -28.63
C SER A 6 -2.61 7.33 -27.85
N PRO A 7 -3.07 6.19 -28.39
CA PRO A 7 -2.90 4.89 -27.74
C PRO A 7 -1.43 4.40 -27.80
N CYS A 8 -1.02 3.62 -26.79
CA CYS A 8 0.34 3.13 -26.53
C CYS A 8 0.82 2.04 -27.52
N ASN A 9 0.28 1.96 -28.72
CA ASN A 9 0.57 0.93 -29.73
C ASN A 9 1.54 1.42 -30.82
N ALA A 10 2.20 2.57 -30.63
CA ALA A 10 3.18 3.12 -31.58
C ALA A 10 4.61 2.53 -31.45
N CYS A 11 4.82 1.51 -30.60
CA CYS A 11 6.10 0.79 -30.51
C CYS A 11 5.94 -0.64 -31.03
N THR A 12 5.72 -0.79 -32.34
CA THR A 12 5.78 -2.10 -33.00
C THR A 12 7.24 -2.47 -33.22
N GLY A 13 7.80 -3.42 -32.44
CA GLY A 13 9.00 -4.14 -32.87
C GLY A 13 10.01 -4.63 -31.83
N THR A 14 9.92 -4.31 -30.53
CA THR A 14 10.97 -4.73 -29.58
C THR A 14 10.41 -5.27 -28.26
N THR A 15 10.93 -6.42 -27.82
CA THR A 15 10.52 -7.17 -26.62
C THR A 15 11.26 -6.73 -25.34
N SER A 16 11.90 -5.56 -25.36
CA SER A 16 12.68 -5.04 -24.22
C SER A 16 12.35 -3.56 -23.99
N SER A 17 11.88 -3.25 -22.78
CA SER A 17 11.45 -1.92 -22.33
C SER A 17 12.59 -0.92 -22.06
N HIS A 18 13.74 -1.07 -22.71
CA HIS A 18 14.89 -0.17 -22.55
C HIS A 18 15.47 0.16 -23.93
N ASP A 19 14.69 0.86 -24.74
CA ASP A 19 15.20 1.57 -25.90
C ASP A 19 15.58 3.00 -25.48
N PRO A 20 16.87 3.39 -25.56
CA PRO A 20 17.34 4.72 -25.21
C PRO A 20 16.91 5.83 -26.19
N GLN A 21 16.22 5.50 -27.30
CA GLN A 21 15.69 6.50 -28.24
C GLN A 21 14.25 6.95 -27.97
N CYS A 22 13.67 6.55 -26.83
CA CYS A 22 12.32 6.97 -26.45
C CYS A 22 12.37 8.27 -25.62
N PRO A 23 11.91 9.43 -26.13
CA PRO A 23 11.97 10.69 -25.40
C PRO A 23 10.91 10.71 -24.29
N TRP A 24 11.27 10.21 -23.10
CA TRP A 24 10.51 10.52 -21.90
C TRP A 24 10.86 11.93 -21.44
N ILE A 25 9.95 12.86 -21.72
CA ILE A 25 9.93 14.18 -21.11
C ILE A 25 9.73 13.98 -19.60
N ALA A 26 10.79 14.19 -18.85
CA ALA A 26 10.72 14.48 -17.43
C ALA A 26 10.35 15.95 -17.28
N ASP A 27 9.10 16.24 -16.92
CA ASP A 27 8.78 17.52 -16.27
C ASP A 27 7.56 17.36 -15.35
N GLN A 28 7.83 17.33 -14.05
CA GLN A 28 6.84 17.54 -12.99
C GLN A 28 7.49 18.49 -11.99
N THR A 29 7.71 19.72 -12.42
CA THR A 29 8.02 20.83 -11.52
C THR A 29 6.84 21.05 -10.57
N PRO A 30 7.03 21.10 -9.23
CA PRO A 30 5.95 21.40 -8.29
C PRO A 30 5.51 22.86 -8.42
N PRO A 31 4.20 23.19 -8.23
CA PRO A 31 3.72 24.55 -8.41
C PRO A 31 4.33 25.50 -7.38
N GLN A 32 5.07 26.51 -7.87
CA GLN A 32 5.49 27.66 -7.08
C GLN A 32 4.27 28.46 -6.61
N ARG A 33 4.17 28.63 -5.29
CA ARG A 33 3.18 29.47 -4.64
C ARG A 33 3.59 30.93 -4.81
N SER A 34 2.90 31.61 -5.71
CA SER A 34 3.01 33.05 -5.97
C SER A 34 2.79 33.87 -4.70
N SER A 35 3.81 34.63 -4.32
CA SER A 35 3.83 35.63 -3.27
C SER A 35 3.40 36.99 -3.85
N GLY A 36 2.08 37.18 -4.00
CA GLY A 36 1.48 38.48 -4.30
C GLY A 36 1.21 39.25 -3.02
N GLY A 37 2.15 40.11 -2.63
CA GLY A 37 1.92 41.11 -1.59
C GLY A 37 0.94 42.18 -2.06
N CYS A 38 0.00 42.55 -1.20
CA CYS A 38 -0.65 43.85 -1.26
C CYS A 38 -0.77 44.34 0.19
N GLY A 39 0.11 45.28 0.54
CA GLY A 39 0.06 45.96 1.82
C GLY A 39 -1.14 46.89 1.88
N CYS A 40 -1.80 46.91 3.03
CA CYS A 40 -2.56 48.07 3.49
C CYS A 40 -2.46 48.14 5.02
N ILE A 41 -1.71 49.16 5.46
CA ILE A 41 -2.10 50.13 6.49
C ILE A 41 -2.17 49.62 7.94
N LEU A 42 -1.18 50.08 8.71
CA LEU A 42 -1.20 50.23 10.16
C LEU A 42 -2.38 51.11 10.59
N LEU A 43 -3.19 50.64 11.54
CA LEU A 43 -3.94 51.51 12.44
C LEU A 43 -4.03 50.85 13.82
N SER A 44 -3.36 51.49 14.76
CA SER A 44 -3.33 51.23 16.19
C SER A 44 -4.71 51.39 16.80
N ILE A 45 -5.19 50.40 17.55
CA ILE A 45 -6.14 50.64 18.65
C ILE A 45 -5.73 49.78 19.84
N ALA A 46 -4.95 50.38 20.74
CA ALA A 46 -4.94 49.97 22.12
C ALA A 46 -6.18 50.59 22.79
N ALA A 47 -7.14 49.75 23.16
CA ALA A 47 -8.18 50.12 24.11
C ALA A 47 -8.60 48.86 24.89
N ALA A 48 -8.00 48.71 26.06
CA ALA A 48 -8.45 47.77 27.08
C ALA A 48 -9.74 48.32 27.71
N VAL A 49 -10.84 47.56 27.64
CA VAL A 49 -11.90 47.62 28.66
C VAL A 49 -12.45 46.21 28.85
N ALA A 50 -12.31 45.70 30.06
CA ALA A 50 -12.89 44.46 30.54
C ALA A 50 -14.42 44.53 30.51
N LEU A 51 -15.07 43.56 29.87
CA LEU A 51 -16.49 43.28 30.04
C LEU A 51 -16.65 41.82 30.45
N LEU A 52 -16.74 41.63 31.77
CA LEU A 52 -17.35 40.45 32.39
C LEU A 52 -18.84 40.48 32.02
N GLY A 53 -19.29 39.52 31.22
CA GLY A 53 -20.70 39.40 30.84
C GLY A 53 -20.98 38.08 30.13
N ALA A 54 -21.48 37.11 30.87
CA ALA A 54 -21.83 35.78 30.39
C ALA A 54 -22.98 35.82 29.37
N ILE A 55 -22.71 35.35 28.15
CA ILE A 55 -23.66 34.69 27.23
C ILE A 55 -22.81 33.60 26.57
N GLY A 56 -22.90 32.32 26.94
CA GLY A 56 -24.13 31.54 26.84
C GLY A 56 -24.17 30.87 25.46
N THR A 57 -23.42 29.76 25.33
CA THR A 57 -23.68 28.62 24.41
C THR A 57 -23.91 28.89 22.92
N ALA A 58 -22.93 28.57 22.07
CA ALA A 58 -23.08 27.77 20.83
C ALA A 58 -21.95 28.01 19.81
N ALA A 59 -20.71 27.65 20.14
CA ALA A 59 -19.62 27.63 19.16
C ALA A 59 -18.65 26.45 19.41
N LYS A 60 -19.20 25.25 19.65
CA LYS A 60 -18.40 24.02 19.89
C LYS A 60 -18.76 22.83 18.99
N ASN A 61 -19.49 23.03 17.89
CA ASN A 61 -19.87 21.91 17.00
C ASN A 61 -19.25 22.00 15.60
N PHE A 62 -18.10 22.67 15.44
CA PHE A 62 -17.33 22.68 14.19
C PHE A 62 -16.11 21.74 14.20
N LEU A 63 -16.19 20.68 15.00
CA LEU A 63 -15.29 19.52 14.94
C LEU A 63 -16.14 18.25 14.90
N THR A 64 -17.03 18.12 13.91
CA THR A 64 -17.46 16.79 13.49
C THR A 64 -16.26 16.11 12.86
N GLY A 65 -15.40 15.56 13.73
CA GLY A 65 -14.31 14.70 13.33
C GLY A 65 -14.86 13.64 12.38
N GLN A 66 -14.24 13.54 11.21
CA GLN A 66 -14.47 12.42 10.31
C GLN A 66 -14.41 11.12 11.14
N PRO A 67 -15.32 10.16 10.90
CA PRO A 67 -15.30 8.92 11.65
C PRO A 67 -13.92 8.29 11.46
N ILE A 68 -13.18 8.15 12.57
CA ILE A 68 -11.99 7.29 12.62
C ILE A 68 -12.53 5.91 12.25
N ARG A 69 -12.32 5.48 11.01
CA ARG A 69 -12.53 4.09 10.64
C ARG A 69 -11.51 3.31 11.45
N ALA A 70 -11.96 2.69 12.52
CA ALA A 70 -11.14 1.77 13.28
C ALA A 70 -10.77 0.62 12.34
N ASP A 71 -9.49 0.49 12.00
CA ASP A 71 -8.98 -0.69 11.32
C ASP A 71 -9.13 -1.87 12.27
N VAL A 72 -10.09 -2.75 11.99
CA VAL A 72 -10.36 -3.91 12.85
C VAL A 72 -9.44 -5.06 12.43
N ALA A 73 -8.64 -5.59 13.35
CA ALA A 73 -7.85 -6.79 13.07
C ALA A 73 -8.77 -7.95 12.63
N ILE A 74 -8.38 -8.67 11.59
CA ILE A 74 -9.20 -9.78 11.06
C ILE A 74 -9.09 -11.00 11.98
N THR A 75 -10.05 -11.93 11.88
CA THR A 75 -9.92 -13.20 12.62
C THR A 75 -9.07 -14.21 11.85
N MET A 76 -8.68 -15.30 12.52
CA MET A 76 -7.94 -16.40 11.90
C MET A 76 -8.76 -17.10 10.79
N GLU A 77 -10.08 -17.06 10.86
CA GLU A 77 -10.99 -17.61 9.87
C GLU A 77 -10.95 -16.81 8.56
N GLU A 78 -10.69 -15.50 8.67
CA GLU A 78 -10.62 -14.59 7.53
C GLU A 78 -9.22 -14.53 6.90
N LEU A 79 -8.19 -14.97 7.60
CA LEU A 79 -6.82 -14.87 7.11
C LEU A 79 -6.51 -15.78 5.89
N PRO A 80 -6.92 -17.06 5.87
CA PRO A 80 -6.69 -17.95 4.74
C PRO A 80 -7.28 -17.42 3.44
N GLY A 81 -6.52 -17.56 2.36
CA GLY A 81 -6.92 -17.12 1.03
C GLY A 81 -5.75 -16.60 0.20
N VAL A 82 -6.09 -16.07 -0.97
CA VAL A 82 -5.14 -15.45 -1.88
C VAL A 82 -5.14 -13.95 -1.67
N TRP A 83 -3.97 -13.39 -1.42
CA TRP A 83 -3.74 -11.97 -1.24
C TRP A 83 -2.84 -11.45 -2.36
N GLN A 84 -3.20 -10.32 -2.96
CA GLN A 84 -2.54 -9.78 -4.15
C GLN A 84 -2.27 -8.29 -4.01
N GLY A 85 -1.13 -7.85 -4.52
CA GLY A 85 -0.73 -6.45 -4.49
C GLY A 85 0.74 -6.32 -4.81
N ASP A 86 1.43 -5.45 -4.10
CA ASP A 86 2.80 -5.08 -4.40
C ASP A 86 3.65 -4.92 -3.13
N TYR A 87 4.97 -4.97 -3.36
CA TYR A 87 5.98 -4.63 -2.38
C TYR A 87 7.04 -3.73 -3.00
N LEU A 88 7.63 -2.88 -2.16
CA LEU A 88 8.75 -2.03 -2.51
C LEU A 88 10.04 -2.66 -1.98
N CYS A 89 11.01 -2.89 -2.86
CA CYS A 89 12.32 -3.40 -2.48
C CYS A 89 13.39 -2.53 -3.09
N GLN A 90 14.23 -1.89 -2.27
CA GLN A 90 15.32 -1.03 -2.75
C GLN A 90 14.83 0.03 -3.78
N GLY A 91 13.67 0.63 -3.52
CA GLY A 91 13.05 1.61 -4.42
C GLY A 91 12.33 1.04 -5.65
N VAL A 92 12.36 -0.27 -5.88
CA VAL A 92 11.69 -0.92 -7.00
C VAL A 92 10.39 -1.57 -6.55
N GLN A 93 9.27 -1.11 -7.11
CA GLN A 93 7.96 -1.71 -6.89
C GLN A 93 7.82 -3.02 -7.68
N ARG A 94 7.31 -4.05 -7.01
CA ARG A 94 7.14 -5.40 -7.58
C ARG A 94 5.82 -5.99 -7.17
N ALA A 95 5.14 -6.65 -8.10
CA ALA A 95 3.92 -7.38 -7.81
C ALA A 95 4.21 -8.66 -7.00
N MET A 96 3.28 -8.99 -6.11
CA MET A 96 3.33 -10.22 -5.30
C MET A 96 1.96 -10.86 -5.13
N THR A 97 2.00 -12.17 -4.90
CA THR A 97 0.85 -12.95 -4.43
C THR A 97 1.26 -13.72 -3.17
N LEU A 98 0.45 -13.61 -2.13
CA LEU A 98 0.59 -14.37 -0.90
C LEU A 98 -0.60 -15.31 -0.74
N THR A 99 -0.38 -16.61 -0.80
CA THR A 99 -1.45 -17.61 -0.59
C THR A 99 -1.31 -18.18 0.81
N VAL A 100 -2.18 -17.77 1.72
CA VAL A 100 -2.16 -18.16 3.14
C VAL A 100 -3.12 -19.32 3.38
N ARG A 101 -2.68 -20.32 4.16
CA ARG A 101 -3.45 -21.50 4.57
C ARG A 101 -3.28 -21.72 6.08
N ARG A 102 -4.27 -22.33 6.73
CA ARG A 102 -4.10 -22.81 8.10
C ARG A 102 -2.97 -23.85 8.15
N GLY A 103 -2.12 -23.75 9.15
CA GLY A 103 -1.07 -24.71 9.42
C GLY A 103 -1.58 -25.88 10.26
N ALA A 104 -0.86 -27.00 10.22
CA ALA A 104 -1.17 -28.15 11.06
C ALA A 104 -0.75 -27.90 12.53
N GLY A 105 -1.54 -28.40 13.47
CA GLY A 105 -1.18 -28.46 14.89
C GLY A 105 -1.36 -27.15 15.68
N GLY A 106 -2.32 -26.29 15.34
CA GLY A 106 -2.72 -25.20 16.21
C GLY A 106 -3.54 -24.11 15.52
N SER A 107 -4.42 -23.45 16.28
CA SER A 107 -5.30 -22.38 15.79
C SER A 107 -4.54 -21.16 15.28
N THR A 108 -3.31 -20.91 15.72
CA THR A 108 -2.52 -19.75 15.30
C THR A 108 -1.53 -20.04 14.19
N ARG A 109 -1.31 -21.31 13.83
CA ARG A 109 -0.28 -21.69 12.86
C ARG A 109 -0.76 -21.44 11.43
N VAL A 110 0.15 -20.95 10.60
CA VAL A 110 -0.12 -20.69 9.17
C VAL A 110 1.01 -21.23 8.30
N THR A 111 0.64 -21.61 7.08
CA THR A 111 1.59 -21.80 5.98
C THR A 111 1.23 -20.83 4.88
N ALA A 112 2.24 -20.35 4.14
CA ALA A 112 2.00 -19.45 3.03
C ALA A 112 2.91 -19.78 1.84
N ASP A 113 2.44 -19.47 0.64
CA ASP A 113 3.30 -19.36 -0.53
C ASP A 113 3.45 -17.88 -0.88
N PHE A 114 4.68 -17.39 -0.88
CA PHE A 114 5.04 -16.05 -1.33
C PHE A 114 5.58 -16.13 -2.75
N ALA A 115 4.83 -15.57 -3.70
CA ALA A 115 5.18 -15.49 -5.11
C ALA A 115 5.47 -14.03 -5.50
N PHE A 116 6.57 -13.79 -6.20
CA PHE A 116 6.96 -12.46 -6.68
C PHE A 116 7.15 -12.45 -8.20
N TYR A 117 6.91 -11.30 -8.83
CA TYR A 117 6.83 -11.15 -10.28
C TYR A 117 7.89 -10.18 -10.81
N ARG A 118 8.08 -10.16 -12.15
CA ARG A 118 8.81 -9.10 -12.83
C ARG A 118 7.92 -7.86 -12.91
N GLY A 119 8.42 -6.73 -12.43
CA GLY A 119 7.69 -5.45 -12.49
C GLY A 119 6.46 -5.41 -11.58
N GLN A 120 5.62 -4.41 -11.83
CA GLN A 120 4.51 -4.01 -10.95
C GLN A 120 3.17 -4.70 -11.24
N TYR A 121 3.09 -5.58 -12.23
CA TYR A 121 1.84 -6.21 -12.66
C TYR A 121 1.82 -7.72 -12.39
N LEU A 122 0.66 -8.23 -12.01
CA LEU A 122 0.39 -9.67 -11.81
C LEU A 122 0.13 -10.37 -13.16
N SER A 123 1.00 -10.15 -14.13
CA SER A 123 0.94 -10.75 -15.46
C SER A 123 2.01 -11.82 -15.62
N GLY A 124 1.65 -12.93 -16.25
CA GLY A 124 2.58 -14.02 -16.57
C GLY A 124 2.95 -14.89 -15.36
N GLN A 125 4.10 -15.55 -15.46
CA GLN A 125 4.58 -16.51 -14.47
C GLN A 125 5.36 -15.80 -13.33
N PRO A 126 5.19 -16.21 -12.07
CA PRO A 126 6.04 -15.73 -10.98
C PRO A 126 7.52 -16.02 -11.28
N LEU A 127 8.40 -15.08 -10.92
CA LEU A 127 9.84 -15.27 -10.96
C LEU A 127 10.26 -16.38 -9.99
N GLY A 128 9.79 -16.26 -8.75
CA GLY A 128 10.07 -17.22 -7.70
C GLY A 128 8.87 -17.38 -6.78
N ILE A 129 8.83 -18.54 -6.13
CA ILE A 129 7.81 -18.93 -5.17
C ILE A 129 8.52 -19.60 -4.00
N SER A 130 8.45 -19.00 -2.82
CA SER A 130 8.95 -19.58 -1.58
C SER A 130 7.80 -20.01 -0.68
N ARG A 131 7.91 -21.20 -0.09
CA ARG A 131 7.06 -21.66 1.00
C ARG A 131 7.52 -21.04 2.29
N GLN A 132 6.55 -20.54 3.06
CA GLN A 132 6.73 -19.91 4.35
C GLN A 132 5.88 -20.61 5.42
N GLN A 133 6.32 -20.53 6.66
CA GLN A 133 5.59 -20.97 7.85
C GLN A 133 5.60 -19.87 8.89
N GLY A 134 4.58 -19.83 9.73
CA GLY A 134 4.45 -18.75 10.69
C GLY A 134 3.30 -18.87 11.66
N ARG A 135 3.00 -17.74 12.30
CA ARG A 135 1.91 -17.60 13.26
C ARG A 135 1.11 -16.34 13.02
N TYR A 136 -0.18 -16.41 13.33
CA TYR A 136 -1.08 -15.27 13.48
C TYR A 136 -1.49 -15.14 14.93
N THR A 137 -1.11 -14.06 15.58
CA THR A 137 -1.35 -13.83 17.02
C THR A 137 -1.52 -12.33 17.23
N ASP A 138 -2.55 -11.94 18.01
CA ASP A 138 -2.85 -10.55 18.36
C ASP A 138 -2.89 -9.60 17.15
N GLY A 139 -3.58 -10.03 16.08
CA GLY A 139 -3.71 -9.23 14.86
C GLY A 139 -2.44 -9.12 14.01
N THR A 140 -1.37 -9.84 14.36
CA THR A 140 -0.07 -9.80 13.69
C THR A 140 0.26 -11.14 13.05
N LEU A 141 0.64 -11.11 11.78
CA LEU A 141 1.10 -12.24 10.99
C LEU A 141 2.61 -12.19 10.85
N THR A 142 3.29 -13.24 11.29
CA THR A 142 4.74 -13.40 11.21
C THR A 142 5.05 -14.65 10.40
N LEU A 143 5.70 -14.50 9.26
CA LEU A 143 6.06 -15.58 8.34
C LEU A 143 7.58 -15.66 8.16
N ARG A 144 8.11 -16.88 8.14
CA ARG A 144 9.52 -17.19 7.92
C ARG A 144 9.66 -18.14 6.73
N PRO A 145 10.67 -17.94 5.86
CA PRO A 145 10.89 -18.79 4.71
C PRO A 145 11.41 -20.18 5.13
N VAL A 146 10.97 -21.21 4.41
CA VAL A 146 11.34 -22.60 4.70
C VAL A 146 11.98 -23.26 3.49
N SER A 147 11.37 -23.14 2.31
CA SER A 147 11.90 -23.75 1.08
C SER A 147 11.44 -23.05 -0.18
N TRP A 148 12.19 -23.23 -1.26
CA TRP A 148 11.78 -22.81 -2.59
C TRP A 148 10.82 -23.84 -3.20
N LYS A 149 9.73 -23.36 -3.79
CA LYS A 149 8.92 -24.12 -4.76
C LYS A 149 9.39 -23.87 -6.19
N LYS A 150 9.78 -22.62 -6.46
CA LYS A 150 10.39 -22.18 -7.72
C LYS A 150 11.43 -21.13 -7.38
N ARG A 151 12.68 -21.35 -7.73
CA ARG A 151 13.78 -20.42 -7.46
C ARG A 151 14.23 -19.74 -8.75
N ALA A 152 14.21 -18.42 -8.76
CA ALA A 152 14.94 -17.65 -9.76
C ALA A 152 16.40 -17.47 -9.31
N THR A 153 17.33 -17.60 -10.25
CA THR A 153 18.76 -17.32 -10.02
C THR A 153 18.94 -15.88 -9.52
N GLY A 154 19.80 -15.69 -8.52
CA GLY A 154 20.07 -14.37 -7.93
C GLY A 154 19.07 -13.91 -6.85
N PHE A 155 18.07 -14.73 -6.49
CA PHE A 155 17.11 -14.39 -5.44
C PHE A 155 17.32 -15.21 -4.16
N ARG A 156 17.06 -14.58 -3.02
CA ARG A 156 16.99 -15.20 -1.69
C ARG A 156 15.56 -15.22 -1.16
N MET A 157 15.28 -16.16 -0.26
CA MET A 157 14.00 -16.16 0.44
C MET A 157 14.03 -15.10 1.55
N VAL A 158 12.86 -14.53 1.84
CA VAL A 158 12.67 -13.48 2.83
C VAL A 158 11.49 -13.84 3.73
N GLY A 159 11.49 -13.34 4.97
CA GLY A 159 10.33 -13.39 5.85
C GLY A 159 9.40 -12.20 5.64
N LEU A 160 8.20 -12.28 6.22
CA LEU A 160 7.21 -11.21 6.21
C LEU A 160 6.69 -10.98 7.63
N ASP A 161 6.49 -9.71 8.00
CA ASP A 161 5.79 -9.32 9.22
C ASP A 161 4.67 -8.35 8.84
N ALA A 162 3.42 -8.63 9.24
CA ALA A 162 2.26 -7.95 8.67
C ALA A 162 1.08 -7.82 9.63
N LYS A 163 0.21 -6.85 9.34
CA LYS A 163 -1.07 -6.61 10.04
C LYS A 163 -2.21 -6.69 9.02
N PRO A 164 -2.95 -7.81 8.99
CA PRO A 164 -4.16 -7.92 8.22
C PRO A 164 -5.33 -7.27 8.97
N VAL A 165 -6.04 -6.36 8.29
CA VAL A 165 -7.12 -5.54 8.83
C VAL A 165 -8.34 -5.57 7.91
N ARG A 166 -9.51 -5.39 8.51
CA ARG A 166 -10.77 -5.19 7.82
C ARG A 166 -11.06 -3.70 7.70
N GLU A 167 -11.12 -3.24 6.46
CA GLU A 167 -11.60 -1.91 6.07
C GLU A 167 -12.83 -2.08 5.15
N ARG A 168 -12.93 -1.30 4.06
CA ARG A 168 -13.86 -1.59 2.95
C ARG A 168 -13.54 -2.92 2.26
N HIS A 169 -12.28 -3.33 2.33
CA HIS A 169 -11.76 -4.60 1.84
C HIS A 169 -10.89 -5.23 2.93
N LEU A 170 -10.58 -6.52 2.80
CA LEU A 170 -9.55 -7.14 3.62
C LEU A 170 -8.19 -6.75 3.06
N VAL A 171 -7.44 -5.99 3.84
CA VAL A 171 -6.12 -5.44 3.47
C VAL A 171 -5.08 -6.04 4.40
N MET A 172 -3.90 -6.35 3.88
CA MET A 172 -2.75 -6.72 4.69
C MET A 172 -1.59 -5.80 4.33
N ARG A 173 -1.08 -5.11 5.35
CA ARG A 173 0.08 -4.22 5.23
C ARG A 173 1.21 -4.76 6.08
N GLY A 174 2.44 -4.64 5.61
CA GLY A 174 3.56 -5.19 6.34
C GLY A 174 4.91 -4.83 5.76
N HIS A 175 5.91 -5.54 6.24
CA HIS A 175 7.29 -5.46 5.77
C HIS A 175 7.75 -6.81 5.24
N VAL A 176 8.40 -6.76 4.09
CA VAL A 176 9.30 -7.79 3.60
C VAL A 176 10.64 -7.59 4.29
N GLN A 177 11.09 -8.60 5.03
CA GLN A 177 12.34 -8.51 5.79
C GLN A 177 13.52 -8.19 4.88
N ASP A 178 14.38 -7.28 5.34
CA ASP A 178 15.55 -6.76 4.64
C ASP A 178 15.27 -6.14 3.25
N CYS A 179 14.05 -5.67 3.01
CA CYS A 179 13.63 -5.24 1.67
C CYS A 179 12.78 -3.96 1.71
N GLY A 180 11.59 -4.00 2.34
CA GLY A 180 10.73 -2.82 2.40
C GLY A 180 9.28 -3.15 2.72
N ARG A 181 8.36 -2.26 2.37
CA ARG A 181 6.93 -2.38 2.70
C ARG A 181 6.16 -3.14 1.63
N PHE A 182 5.06 -3.76 2.02
CA PHE A 182 4.10 -4.32 1.09
C PHE A 182 2.66 -4.00 1.48
N THR A 183 1.78 -3.99 0.49
CA THR A 183 0.33 -3.91 0.67
C THR A 183 -0.33 -4.91 -0.26
N VAL A 184 -1.23 -5.74 0.27
CA VAL A 184 -1.99 -6.71 -0.51
C VAL A 184 -3.46 -6.71 -0.10
N LEU A 185 -4.33 -6.96 -1.06
CA LEU A 185 -5.77 -7.11 -0.89
C LEU A 185 -6.15 -8.58 -0.99
N LYS A 186 -7.09 -9.03 -0.15
CA LYS A 186 -7.62 -10.39 -0.29
C LYS A 186 -8.46 -10.47 -1.55
N ARG A 187 -8.17 -11.45 -2.39
CA ARG A 187 -9.06 -11.81 -3.50
C ARG A 187 -10.37 -12.36 -2.96
N ARG A 188 -11.48 -11.96 -3.57
CA ARG A 188 -12.75 -12.64 -3.36
C ARG A 188 -12.63 -14.07 -3.86
N ALA A 189 -13.19 -15.02 -3.11
CA ALA A 189 -13.43 -16.35 -3.66
C ALA A 189 -14.39 -16.18 -4.83
N THR A 190 -13.97 -16.56 -6.03
CA THR A 190 -14.90 -16.78 -7.14
C THR A 190 -15.73 -17.99 -6.74
N GLY A 191 -17.02 -17.77 -6.47
CA GLY A 191 -17.95 -18.86 -6.20
C GLY A 191 -17.87 -19.87 -7.35
N GLN A 192 -17.64 -21.13 -6.98
CA GLN A 192 -17.94 -22.27 -7.85
C GLN A 192 -19.45 -22.46 -7.91
#